data_AF-A0AAJ7RK04-F1
#
_entry.id   AF-A0AAJ7RK04-F1
#
_cell.length_a   1.000
_cell.length_b   1.000
_cell.length_c   1.000
_cell.angle_alpha   90.00
_cell.angle_beta   90.00
_cell.angle_gamma   90.00
#
_symmetry.space_group_name_H-M   'P 1'
#
loop_
_entity.id
_entity.type
_entity.pdbx_description
1 polymer ?
#
loop_
_entity_poly.entity_id
_entity_poly.type
_entity_poly.pdbx_seq_one_letter_code
_entity_poly.pdbx_strand_id
1 'polypeptide(L)'
;MPEDVYLLSRSHKHRMITAELARYESPLKKSGFDETNADLHESCDLSEEHVFQAGNLENSLSCEQIEIEESQDLCASSEFSFEIDGNSIGGNLDDNADTLSDIKFEEGLRSWISKNNICHSAANELLKLLKHNGHSHLSADIRTFLRTPKLDSQTIESVNGGQYVHFNLSSSIERLITKYFQDIPSELKLHINVDGLPVSKSSGSQFWVILASIVADFHTEPFVVGFHHGLMKPKDPNQFLKFLVDDAKIISER
;
A
#
# COMPACT_ATOMS: atom_id res chain seq x y z
N MET A 1 9.11 22.30 17.98
CA MET A 1 9.74 23.01 16.85
C MET A 1 9.65 24.50 17.13
N PRO A 2 10.66 25.32 16.77
CA PRO A 2 10.58 26.76 16.99
C PRO A 2 9.39 27.36 16.21
N GLU A 3 8.62 28.24 16.82
CA GLU A 3 7.37 28.80 16.26
C GLU A 3 7.57 29.58 14.95
N ASP A 4 8.80 30.02 14.69
CA ASP A 4 9.11 30.96 13.60
C ASP A 4 9.29 30.28 12.24
N VAL A 5 9.41 28.94 12.21
CA VAL A 5 9.68 28.19 10.97
C VAL A 5 8.53 28.32 9.97
N TYR A 6 7.29 28.46 10.43
CA TYR A 6 6.13 28.56 9.54
C TYR A 6 6.11 29.84 8.70
N LEU A 7 6.70 30.92 9.20
CA LEU A 7 6.76 32.22 8.55
C LEU A 7 7.84 32.32 7.46
N LEU A 8 8.72 31.31 7.34
CA LEU A 8 9.78 31.30 6.34
C LEU A 8 9.24 30.99 4.94
N SER A 9 9.80 31.68 3.94
CA SER A 9 9.52 31.40 2.53
C SER A 9 9.96 29.98 2.15
N ARG A 10 9.34 29.41 1.12
CA ARG A 10 9.64 28.04 0.65
C ARG A 10 11.12 27.83 0.35
N SER A 11 11.78 28.80 -0.28
CA SER A 11 13.21 28.72 -0.61
C SER A 11 14.11 28.70 0.63
N HIS A 12 13.72 29.42 1.68
CA HIS A 12 14.46 29.44 2.94
C HIS A 12 14.34 28.10 3.68
N LYS A 13 13.12 27.55 3.76
CA LYS A 13 12.88 26.22 4.33
C LYS A 13 13.69 25.15 3.60
N HIS A 14 13.70 25.20 2.27
CA HIS A 14 14.47 24.27 1.45
C HIS A 14 15.98 24.39 1.73
N ARG A 15 16.55 25.60 1.74
CA ARG A 15 17.98 25.80 2.08
C ARG A 15 18.33 25.26 3.46
N MET A 16 17.47 25.45 4.46
CA MET A 16 17.72 24.94 5.81
C MET A 16 17.75 23.41 5.86
N ILE A 17 16.80 22.76 5.17
CA ILE A 17 16.74 21.30 5.10
C ILE A 17 17.97 20.75 4.35
N THR A 18 18.33 21.34 3.20
CA THR A 18 19.51 20.92 2.42
C THR A 18 20.81 21.10 3.21
N ALA A 19 20.95 22.21 3.93
CA ALA A 19 22.12 22.44 4.79
C ALA A 19 22.21 21.44 5.95
N GLU A 20 21.07 21.00 6.50
CA GLU A 20 21.04 19.98 7.54
C GLU A 20 21.43 18.61 6.99
N LEU A 21 20.89 18.21 5.84
CA LEU A 21 21.25 16.94 5.18
C LEU A 21 22.74 16.87 4.86
N ALA A 22 23.33 17.97 4.39
CA ALA A 22 24.76 18.06 4.10
C ALA A 22 25.66 17.86 5.34
N ARG A 23 25.16 18.16 6.56
CA ARG A 23 25.90 17.86 7.80
C ARG A 23 26.00 16.37 8.07
N TYR A 24 24.99 15.60 7.66
CA TYR A 24 24.94 14.15 7.82
C TYR A 24 25.69 13.39 6.72
N GLU A 25 25.99 14.05 5.60
CA GLU A 25 26.75 13.46 4.47
C GLU A 25 28.27 13.60 4.59
N SER A 26 28.81 13.95 5.76
CA SER A 26 30.26 13.92 5.97
C SER A 26 30.79 12.48 6.16
N PRO A 27 31.85 12.03 5.45
CA PRO A 27 32.05 10.61 5.18
C PRO A 27 32.70 9.82 6.33
N LEU A 28 32.19 8.60 6.55
CA LEU A 28 32.94 7.49 7.13
C LEU A 28 34.28 7.33 6.40
N LYS A 29 35.38 7.61 7.12
CA LYS A 29 36.75 7.27 6.70
C LYS A 29 36.83 5.79 6.33
N LYS A 30 37.07 5.48 5.05
CA LYS A 30 37.73 4.23 4.66
C LYS A 30 39.24 4.45 4.71
N SER A 31 39.89 3.65 5.54
CA SER A 31 41.34 3.46 5.57
C SER A 31 41.83 2.83 4.27
N GLY A 32 42.89 3.45 3.72
CA GLY A 32 43.88 3.01 2.71
C GLY A 32 43.68 1.72 1.91
N PHE A 33 43.77 1.85 0.58
CA PHE A 33 44.97 1.42 -0.16
C PHE A 33 45.05 2.13 -1.54
N ASP A 34 46.27 2.53 -1.88
CA ASP A 34 46.83 3.15 -3.10
C ASP A 34 46.44 2.44 -4.42
N GLU A 35 46.58 2.96 -5.65
CA GLU A 35 47.09 4.19 -6.28
C GLU A 35 46.72 4.13 -7.79
N THR A 36 46.96 5.25 -8.50
CA THR A 36 47.16 5.43 -9.96
C THR A 36 46.00 5.90 -10.86
N ASN A 37 46.06 7.22 -11.13
CA ASN A 37 46.05 7.91 -12.44
C ASN A 37 44.93 7.62 -13.47
N ALA A 38 44.17 8.65 -13.86
CA ALA A 38 44.51 9.53 -14.99
C ALA A 38 43.36 10.52 -15.32
N ASP A 39 43.76 11.72 -15.70
CA ASP A 39 42.98 12.87 -16.14
C ASP A 39 41.99 12.60 -17.31
N LEU A 40 40.91 13.37 -17.39
CA LEU A 40 40.65 14.38 -18.44
C LEU A 40 39.18 14.83 -18.45
N HIS A 41 38.97 16.07 -18.01
CA HIS A 41 38.25 17.17 -18.68
C HIS A 41 37.24 16.80 -19.80
N GLU A 42 35.94 17.07 -19.59
CA GLU A 42 35.15 17.91 -20.51
C GLU A 42 33.80 18.34 -19.91
N SER A 43 33.59 19.65 -19.86
CA SER A 43 32.36 20.37 -19.54
C SER A 43 31.41 20.39 -20.74
N CYS A 44 30.09 20.31 -20.52
CA CYS A 44 29.12 20.93 -21.42
C CYS A 44 27.80 21.22 -20.69
N ASP A 45 27.66 22.49 -20.27
CA ASP A 45 26.39 23.20 -20.16
C ASP A 45 25.70 23.24 -21.52
N LEU A 46 24.40 22.95 -21.59
CA LEU A 46 23.46 23.71 -22.44
C LEU A 46 22.03 23.58 -21.90
N SER A 47 21.51 24.73 -21.49
CA SER A 47 20.10 25.07 -21.26
C SER A 47 19.28 25.06 -22.55
N GLU A 48 18.02 24.61 -22.50
CA GLU A 48 16.96 25.21 -23.32
C GLU A 48 15.64 25.27 -22.53
N GLU A 49 15.15 26.49 -22.33
CA GLU A 49 13.79 26.82 -21.96
C GLU A 49 12.84 26.54 -23.13
N HIS A 50 11.66 25.95 -22.87
CA HIS A 50 10.52 26.13 -23.75
C HIS A 50 9.25 26.42 -22.94
N VAL A 51 8.82 27.67 -23.07
CA VAL A 51 7.53 28.22 -22.69
C VAL A 51 6.46 27.71 -23.67
N PHE A 52 5.31 27.24 -23.17
CA PHE A 52 4.08 27.29 -23.98
C PHE A 52 2.85 27.60 -23.13
N GLN A 53 2.07 28.56 -23.64
CA GLN A 53 0.94 29.22 -23.01
C GLN A 53 -0.34 28.38 -23.02
N ALA A 54 -1.20 28.69 -22.05
CA ALA A 54 -2.55 28.16 -21.87
C ALA A 54 -3.52 28.58 -22.99
N GLY A 55 -4.39 27.67 -23.38
CA GLY A 55 -5.59 27.92 -24.17
C GLY A 55 -6.71 26.97 -23.77
N ASN A 56 -7.82 27.53 -23.30
CA ASN A 56 -9.08 26.83 -23.02
C ASN A 56 -9.69 26.24 -24.29
N LEU A 57 -10.22 25.01 -24.21
CA LEU A 57 -11.37 24.60 -24.99
C LEU A 57 -12.17 23.55 -24.21
N GLU A 58 -13.43 23.89 -23.91
CA GLU A 58 -14.44 22.92 -23.49
C GLU A 58 -14.68 21.93 -24.64
N ASN A 59 -14.71 20.63 -24.34
CA ASN A 59 -15.60 19.73 -25.06
C ASN A 59 -15.94 18.49 -24.22
N SER A 60 -17.24 18.31 -24.06
CA SER A 60 -17.90 17.07 -23.66
C SER A 60 -17.45 15.91 -24.55
N LEU A 61 -17.14 14.75 -23.97
CA LEU A 61 -17.28 13.42 -24.57
C LEU A 61 -17.17 12.34 -23.48
N SER A 62 -18.18 11.48 -23.44
CA SER A 62 -18.22 10.19 -22.76
C SER A 62 -17.10 9.26 -23.26
N CYS A 63 -16.49 8.43 -22.40
CA CYS A 63 -15.86 7.20 -22.86
C CYS A 63 -15.72 6.16 -21.75
N GLU A 64 -16.14 4.95 -22.09
CA GLU A 64 -15.87 3.69 -21.42
C GLU A 64 -14.38 3.32 -21.53
N GLN A 65 -14.01 2.33 -20.71
CA GLN A 65 -12.75 1.58 -20.64
C GLN A 65 -11.57 2.27 -19.95
N ILE A 66 -11.38 1.89 -18.67
CA ILE A 66 -10.16 2.15 -17.91
C ILE A 66 -9.16 1.06 -18.28
N GLU A 67 -8.23 1.36 -19.19
CA GLU A 67 -6.91 0.73 -19.21
C GLU A 67 -6.04 1.50 -18.24
N ILE A 68 -5.64 0.86 -17.14
CA ILE A 68 -4.65 1.41 -16.22
C ILE A 68 -3.28 1.17 -16.86
N GLU A 69 -2.71 2.20 -17.48
CA GLU A 69 -1.28 2.20 -17.80
C GLU A 69 -0.47 2.18 -16.49
N GLU A 70 0.20 1.05 -16.24
CA GLU A 70 1.22 0.87 -15.20
C GLU A 70 2.34 1.90 -15.41
N SER A 71 2.31 2.98 -14.63
CA SER A 71 3.41 3.94 -14.54
C SER A 71 4.21 3.70 -13.27
N GLN A 72 5.35 3.03 -13.48
CA GLN A 72 6.57 2.97 -12.67
C GLN A 72 6.41 2.64 -11.17
N ASP A 73 6.67 1.36 -10.86
CA ASP A 73 6.86 0.79 -9.53
C ASP A 73 7.68 1.70 -8.59
N LEU A 74 6.96 2.43 -7.73
CA LEU A 74 7.47 2.80 -6.41
C LEU A 74 7.04 1.67 -5.48
N CYS A 75 8.01 0.94 -4.92
CA CYS A 75 7.77 -0.07 -3.89
C CYS A 75 7.11 0.58 -2.66
N ALA A 76 5.79 0.67 -2.67
CA ALA A 76 5.00 0.98 -1.50
C ALA A 76 4.87 -0.31 -0.68
N SER A 77 5.49 -0.29 0.50
CA SER A 77 5.38 -1.34 1.51
C SER A 77 3.91 -1.55 1.90
N SER A 78 3.35 -2.66 1.45
CA SER A 78 2.15 -3.25 2.04
C SER A 78 2.61 -4.43 2.89
N GLU A 79 2.81 -4.21 4.19
CA GLU A 79 2.93 -5.32 5.14
C GLU A 79 1.58 -6.04 5.20
N PHE A 80 1.46 -7.11 4.42
CA PHE A 80 0.31 -8.01 4.50
C PHE A 80 0.72 -9.24 5.30
N SER A 81 0.37 -9.24 6.58
CA SER A 81 0.52 -10.43 7.43
C SER A 81 -0.56 -11.45 7.06
N PHE A 82 -0.15 -12.67 6.75
CA PHE A 82 -1.05 -13.80 6.50
C PHE A 82 -1.06 -14.72 7.71
N GLU A 83 -2.24 -14.93 8.30
CA GLU A 83 -2.48 -16.05 9.22
C GLU A 83 -3.25 -17.14 8.47
N ILE A 84 -2.82 -18.39 8.58
CA ILE A 84 -3.54 -19.55 8.03
C ILE A 84 -4.20 -20.29 9.18
N ASP A 85 -5.53 -20.36 9.14
CA ASP A 85 -6.33 -21.34 9.87
C ASP A 85 -6.01 -22.74 9.36
N GLY A 86 -5.42 -23.55 10.25
CA GLY A 86 -5.18 -24.96 10.00
C GLY A 86 -6.49 -25.74 10.01
N ASN A 87 -7.14 -25.89 8.86
CA ASN A 87 -8.14 -26.94 8.67
C ASN A 87 -7.65 -28.00 7.69
N SER A 88 -7.51 -29.20 8.23
CA SER A 88 -7.04 -30.42 7.58
C SER A 88 -8.03 -30.90 6.52
N ILE A 89 -7.59 -31.02 5.26
CA ILE A 89 -8.31 -31.79 4.24
C ILE A 89 -7.74 -33.21 4.24
N GLY A 90 -8.48 -34.11 4.88
CA GLY A 90 -8.30 -35.54 4.73
C GLY A 90 -8.71 -35.99 3.32
N GLY A 91 -7.74 -36.50 2.57
CA GLY A 91 -7.93 -37.17 1.28
C GLY A 91 -6.80 -38.18 1.08
N ASN A 92 -7.16 -39.38 0.63
CA ASN A 92 -6.37 -40.63 0.62
C ASN A 92 -4.87 -40.50 0.27
N LEU A 93 -4.08 -41.27 1.02
CA LEU A 93 -2.64 -41.46 0.88
C LEU A 93 -2.36 -42.64 -0.05
N ASP A 94 -1.81 -42.37 -1.24
CA ASP A 94 -0.86 -43.30 -1.87
C ASP A 94 0.05 -42.71 -3.00
N ASP A 95 0.01 -41.40 -3.30
CA ASP A 95 0.94 -40.73 -4.25
C ASP A 95 1.62 -39.46 -3.66
N ASN A 96 1.72 -39.36 -2.33
CA ASN A 96 1.76 -38.07 -1.63
C ASN A 96 3.14 -37.48 -1.27
N ALA A 97 4.26 -38.08 -1.69
CA ALA A 97 5.59 -37.58 -1.31
C ALA A 97 5.98 -36.30 -2.08
N ASP A 98 5.84 -36.31 -3.41
CA ASP A 98 6.25 -35.19 -4.28
C ASP A 98 5.32 -33.98 -4.12
N THR A 99 4.01 -34.21 -3.98
CA THR A 99 3.02 -33.14 -3.74
C THR A 99 3.26 -32.43 -2.41
N LEU A 100 3.68 -33.15 -1.36
CA LEU A 100 3.97 -32.55 -0.07
C LEU A 100 5.26 -31.70 -0.09
N SER A 101 6.27 -32.11 -0.86
CA SER A 101 7.48 -31.30 -1.05
C SER A 101 7.20 -30.03 -1.86
N ASP A 102 6.34 -30.11 -2.88
CA ASP A 102 5.94 -28.94 -3.67
C ASP A 102 5.20 -27.91 -2.81
N ILE A 103 4.23 -28.35 -1.99
CA ILE A 103 3.50 -27.45 -1.08
C ILE A 103 4.46 -26.74 -0.11
N LYS A 104 5.38 -27.49 0.52
CA LYS A 104 6.37 -26.92 1.45
C LYS A 104 7.30 -25.93 0.76
N PHE A 105 7.71 -26.24 -0.47
CA PHE A 105 8.54 -25.34 -1.27
C PHE A 105 7.79 -24.04 -1.59
N GLU A 106 6.54 -24.13 -2.04
CA GLU A 106 5.72 -22.95 -2.33
C GLU A 106 5.53 -22.09 -1.07
N GLU A 107 5.21 -22.70 0.07
CA GLU A 107 5.05 -21.99 1.35
C GLU A 107 6.34 -21.28 1.77
N GLY A 108 7.49 -21.96 1.66
CA GLY A 108 8.80 -21.36 1.92
C GLY A 108 9.11 -20.19 0.99
N LEU A 109 8.79 -20.33 -0.30
CA LEU A 109 9.01 -19.28 -1.28
C LEU A 109 8.09 -18.07 -1.04
N ARG A 110 6.80 -18.29 -0.73
CA ARG A 110 5.87 -17.22 -0.34
C ARG A 110 6.38 -16.47 0.88
N SER A 111 6.75 -17.19 1.94
CA SER A 111 7.28 -16.58 3.16
C SER A 111 8.55 -15.78 2.90
N TRP A 112 9.46 -16.30 2.07
CA TRP A 112 10.68 -15.59 1.70
C TRP A 112 10.40 -14.30 0.92
N ILE A 113 9.49 -14.35 -0.07
CA ILE A 113 9.12 -13.15 -0.86
C ILE A 113 8.55 -12.07 0.06
N SER A 114 7.57 -12.42 0.91
CA SER A 114 6.92 -11.47 1.82
C SER A 114 7.91 -10.93 2.86
N LYS A 115 8.75 -11.79 3.44
CA LYS A 115 9.71 -11.39 4.48
C LYS A 115 10.79 -10.45 3.96
N ASN A 116 11.20 -10.58 2.71
CA ASN A 116 12.28 -9.78 2.13
C ASN A 116 11.77 -8.60 1.28
N ASN A 117 10.46 -8.37 1.24
CA ASN A 117 9.83 -7.30 0.45
C ASN A 117 10.33 -7.29 -1.00
N ILE A 118 10.40 -8.48 -1.62
CA ILE A 118 10.86 -8.59 -3.01
C ILE A 118 9.88 -7.86 -3.93
N CYS A 119 10.41 -7.01 -4.81
CA CYS A 119 9.60 -6.29 -5.78
C CYS A 119 8.82 -7.27 -6.67
N HIS A 120 7.57 -6.93 -7.01
CA HIS A 120 6.69 -7.79 -7.80
C HIS A 120 7.27 -8.12 -9.18
N SER A 121 7.95 -7.17 -9.82
CA SER A 121 8.63 -7.38 -11.11
C SER A 121 9.71 -8.46 -10.99
N ALA A 122 10.62 -8.32 -10.03
CA ALA A 122 11.68 -9.30 -9.76
C ALA A 122 11.11 -10.67 -9.34
N ALA A 123 10.05 -10.68 -8.52
CA ALA A 123 9.38 -11.91 -8.11
C ALA A 123 8.70 -12.62 -9.31
N ASN A 124 8.09 -11.88 -10.22
CA ASN A 124 7.50 -12.41 -11.44
C ASN A 124 8.56 -13.02 -12.37
N GLU A 125 9.70 -12.35 -12.54
CA GLU A 125 10.84 -12.90 -13.30
C GLU A 125 11.34 -14.21 -12.69
N LEU A 126 11.50 -14.24 -11.37
CA LEU A 126 11.89 -15.45 -10.65
C LEU A 126 10.86 -16.58 -10.82
N LEU A 127 9.56 -16.30 -10.67
CA LEU A 127 8.50 -17.29 -10.83
C LEU A 127 8.47 -17.87 -12.26
N LYS A 128 8.66 -17.03 -13.28
CA LYS A 128 8.77 -17.48 -14.67
C LYS A 128 9.98 -18.40 -14.87
N LEU A 129 11.12 -18.06 -14.29
CA LEU A 129 12.34 -18.86 -14.35
C LEU A 129 12.15 -20.21 -13.66
N LEU A 130 11.60 -20.24 -12.44
CA LEU A 130 11.32 -21.48 -11.71
C LEU A 130 10.35 -22.37 -12.47
N LYS A 131 9.32 -21.78 -13.09
CA LYS A 131 8.36 -22.50 -13.92
C LYS A 131 9.01 -23.15 -15.15
N HIS A 132 9.96 -22.48 -15.79
CA HIS A 132 10.73 -23.04 -16.91
C HIS A 132 11.67 -24.19 -16.46
N ASN A 133 12.14 -24.14 -15.21
CA ASN A 133 13.08 -25.12 -14.65
C ASN A 133 12.41 -26.27 -13.89
N GLY A 134 11.16 -26.61 -14.22
CA GLY A 134 10.48 -27.81 -13.73
C GLY A 134 9.44 -27.58 -12.63
N HIS A 135 9.29 -26.35 -12.11
CA HIS A 135 8.23 -26.02 -11.15
C HIS A 135 6.94 -25.57 -11.86
N SER A 136 6.38 -26.45 -12.69
CA SER A 136 5.20 -26.14 -13.52
C SER A 136 3.94 -25.80 -12.70
N HIS A 137 3.87 -26.26 -11.45
CA HIS A 137 2.79 -25.98 -10.50
C HIS A 137 2.72 -24.50 -10.07
N LEU A 138 3.82 -23.73 -10.19
CA LEU A 138 3.85 -22.32 -9.80
C LEU A 138 3.05 -21.44 -10.77
N SER A 139 2.37 -20.43 -10.23
CA SER A 139 1.80 -19.34 -11.03
C SER A 139 2.89 -18.38 -11.48
N ALA A 140 2.78 -17.87 -12.71
CA ALA A 140 3.74 -16.93 -13.28
C ALA A 140 3.53 -15.48 -12.78
N ASP A 141 2.37 -15.21 -12.20
CA ASP A 141 2.02 -13.93 -11.59
C ASP A 141 2.12 -14.06 -10.07
N ILE A 142 2.91 -13.19 -9.46
CA ILE A 142 3.15 -13.09 -8.04
C ILE A 142 1.87 -12.82 -7.24
N ARG A 143 0.92 -12.06 -7.78
CA ARG A 143 -0.36 -11.78 -7.12
C ARG A 143 -1.17 -13.07 -6.98
N THR A 144 -1.16 -13.89 -8.02
CA THR A 144 -1.79 -15.21 -8.00
C THR A 144 -1.03 -16.16 -7.07
N PHE A 145 0.31 -16.08 -7.08
CA PHE A 145 1.16 -16.93 -6.27
C PHE A 145 0.95 -16.68 -4.78
N LEU A 146 0.92 -15.41 -4.37
CA LEU A 146 0.64 -14.95 -3.01
C LEU A 146 -0.84 -15.07 -2.62
N ARG A 147 -1.69 -15.60 -3.52
CA ARG A 147 -3.14 -15.77 -3.31
C ARG A 147 -3.81 -14.46 -2.85
N THR A 148 -3.41 -13.34 -3.45
CA THR A 148 -3.98 -12.04 -3.13
C THR A 148 -5.49 -12.10 -3.34
N PRO A 149 -6.32 -11.78 -2.32
CA PRO A 149 -7.76 -11.80 -2.45
C PRO A 149 -8.23 -10.97 -3.65
N LYS A 150 -9.11 -11.54 -4.47
CA LYS A 150 -9.74 -10.80 -5.57
C LYS A 150 -10.88 -9.96 -5.01
N LEU A 151 -11.09 -8.77 -5.59
CA LEU A 151 -12.07 -7.79 -5.12
C LEU A 151 -13.52 -8.29 -5.21
N ASP A 152 -13.74 -9.43 -5.87
CA ASP A 152 -15.02 -10.10 -6.14
C ASP A 152 -15.88 -10.33 -4.89
N SER A 153 -15.30 -10.27 -3.69
CA SER A 153 -16.00 -10.42 -2.41
C SER A 153 -16.48 -9.11 -1.77
N GLN A 154 -16.10 -7.94 -2.30
CA GLN A 154 -16.48 -6.64 -1.74
C GLN A 154 -17.36 -5.88 -2.73
N THR A 155 -18.58 -5.57 -2.31
CA THR A 155 -19.52 -4.78 -3.11
C THR A 155 -18.99 -3.35 -3.22
N ILE A 156 -18.65 -2.92 -4.45
CA ILE A 156 -18.36 -1.51 -4.75
C ILE A 156 -19.69 -0.79 -4.91
N GLU A 157 -19.94 0.21 -4.07
CA GLU A 157 -21.14 1.04 -4.15
C GLU A 157 -20.86 2.38 -4.82
N SER A 158 -21.83 2.88 -5.59
CA SER A 158 -21.75 4.25 -6.10
C SER A 158 -22.27 5.22 -5.04
N VAL A 159 -21.39 6.06 -4.51
CA VAL A 159 -21.71 7.05 -3.47
C VAL A 159 -21.29 8.44 -3.95
N ASN A 160 -22.25 9.37 -4.04
CA ASN A 160 -22.01 10.78 -4.34
C ASN A 160 -21.18 11.06 -5.62
N GLY A 161 -21.32 10.22 -6.65
CA GLY A 161 -20.57 10.36 -7.90
C GLY A 161 -19.13 9.81 -7.85
N GLY A 162 -18.83 9.00 -6.84
CA GLY A 162 -17.61 8.19 -6.76
C GLY A 162 -17.93 6.74 -6.40
N GLN A 163 -16.88 5.98 -6.11
CA GLN A 163 -16.95 4.57 -5.73
C GLN A 163 -16.61 4.44 -4.25
N TYR A 164 -17.37 3.65 -3.51
CA TYR A 164 -17.17 3.37 -2.10
C TYR A 164 -16.99 1.88 -1.88
N VAL A 165 -16.04 1.54 -1.01
CA VAL A 165 -15.79 0.17 -0.57
C VAL A 165 -15.83 0.15 0.96
N HIS A 166 -16.57 -0.80 1.52
CA HIS A 166 -16.68 -1.01 2.95
C HIS A 166 -15.94 -2.27 3.40
N PHE A 167 -15.09 -2.13 4.41
CA PHE A 167 -14.40 -3.22 5.09
C PHE A 167 -15.08 -3.41 6.43
N ASN A 168 -15.90 -4.46 6.53
CA ASN A 168 -16.72 -4.79 7.70
C ASN A 168 -15.94 -4.58 9.02
N LEU A 169 -16.50 -3.74 9.88
CA LEU A 169 -15.88 -3.31 11.12
C LEU A 169 -15.76 -4.48 12.11
N SER A 170 -16.76 -5.37 12.18
CA SER A 170 -16.77 -6.52 13.10
C SER A 170 -15.60 -7.46 12.82
N SER A 171 -15.44 -7.87 11.57
CA SER A 171 -14.36 -8.78 11.16
C SER A 171 -12.97 -8.17 11.39
N SER A 172 -12.85 -6.85 11.20
CA SER A 172 -11.60 -6.13 11.44
C SER A 172 -11.26 -6.07 12.92
N ILE A 173 -12.25 -5.81 13.78
CA ILE A 173 -12.09 -5.80 15.24
C ILE A 173 -11.75 -7.19 15.76
N GLU A 174 -12.49 -8.22 15.34
CA GLU A 174 -12.28 -9.61 15.74
C GLU A 174 -10.83 -10.04 15.47
N ARG A 175 -10.32 -9.76 14.26
CA ARG A 175 -8.93 -10.04 13.88
C ARG A 175 -7.93 -9.33 14.78
N LEU A 176 -8.17 -8.07 15.14
CA LEU A 176 -7.25 -7.30 15.97
C LEU A 176 -7.30 -7.73 17.44
N ILE A 177 -8.47 -8.14 17.93
CA ILE A 177 -8.61 -8.74 19.26
C ILE A 177 -7.78 -10.03 19.30
N THR A 178 -7.95 -10.93 18.34
CA THR A 178 -7.16 -12.17 18.26
C THR A 178 -5.65 -11.91 18.15
N LYS A 179 -5.24 -10.88 17.39
CA LYS A 179 -3.83 -10.54 17.18
C LYS A 179 -3.16 -9.97 18.44
N TYR A 180 -3.84 -9.10 19.17
CA TYR A 180 -3.21 -8.29 20.22
C TYR A 180 -3.66 -8.58 21.65
N PHE A 181 -4.83 -9.18 21.85
CA PHE A 181 -5.41 -9.39 23.17
C PHE A 181 -5.37 -10.87 23.55
N GLN A 182 -4.98 -11.16 24.79
CA GLN A 182 -5.02 -12.53 25.34
C GLN A 182 -6.44 -12.95 25.71
N ASP A 183 -7.20 -12.00 26.26
CA ASP A 183 -8.60 -12.17 26.66
C ASP A 183 -9.47 -11.11 25.99
N ILE A 184 -10.74 -11.44 25.78
CA ILE A 184 -11.70 -10.51 25.19
C ILE A 184 -11.94 -9.34 26.17
N PRO A 185 -11.71 -8.08 25.75
CA PRO A 185 -11.93 -6.93 26.61
C PRO A 185 -13.41 -6.72 26.92
N SER A 186 -13.71 -6.30 28.14
CA SER A 186 -15.10 -5.99 28.58
C SER A 186 -15.66 -4.70 27.98
N GLU A 187 -14.79 -3.78 27.57
CA GLU A 187 -15.13 -2.55 26.88
C GLU A 187 -14.12 -2.34 25.75
N LEU A 188 -14.64 -2.08 24.54
CA LEU A 188 -13.81 -1.73 23.40
C LEU A 188 -14.05 -0.27 23.02
N LYS A 189 -12.97 0.51 22.96
CA LYS A 189 -12.99 1.90 22.49
C LYS A 189 -12.26 1.99 21.16
N LEU A 190 -12.78 2.80 20.25
CA LEU A 190 -12.20 3.00 18.92
C LEU A 190 -11.88 4.48 18.70
N HIS A 191 -10.71 4.76 18.13
CA HIS A 191 -10.46 6.03 17.46
C HIS A 191 -10.89 5.91 16.01
N ILE A 192 -11.66 6.88 15.51
CA ILE A 192 -12.05 6.97 14.11
C ILE A 192 -11.40 8.22 13.51
N ASN A 193 -10.75 8.05 12.37
CA ASN A 193 -10.19 9.13 11.57
C ASN A 193 -10.78 9.09 10.16
N VAL A 194 -11.09 10.28 9.64
CA VAL A 194 -11.60 10.44 8.27
C VAL A 194 -10.78 11.53 7.59
N ASP A 195 -10.05 11.16 6.55
CA ASP A 195 -9.17 12.10 5.85
C ASP A 195 -9.20 11.92 4.33
N GLY A 196 -8.86 13.00 3.63
CA GLY A 196 -8.80 13.10 2.17
C GLY A 196 -7.35 13.06 1.66
N LEU A 197 -7.05 12.12 0.78
CA LEU A 197 -5.74 11.91 0.18
C LEU A 197 -5.83 12.12 -1.34
N PRO A 198 -5.19 13.16 -1.90
CA PRO A 198 -5.13 13.31 -3.36
C PRO A 198 -4.31 12.17 -3.97
N VAL A 199 -4.89 11.48 -4.95
CA VAL A 199 -4.25 10.34 -5.62
C VAL A 199 -3.20 10.81 -6.62
N SER A 200 -3.48 11.92 -7.29
CA SER A 200 -2.53 12.56 -8.19
C SER A 200 -2.66 14.07 -8.12
N LYS A 201 -1.59 14.77 -8.53
CA LYS A 201 -1.57 16.24 -8.58
C LYS A 201 -2.36 16.82 -9.76
N SER A 202 -2.67 16.00 -10.78
CA SER A 202 -3.18 16.46 -12.08
C SER A 202 -4.60 15.99 -12.41
N SER A 203 -5.06 14.87 -11.85
CA SER A 203 -6.38 14.30 -12.19
C SER A 203 -7.54 14.78 -11.31
N GLY A 204 -7.26 15.48 -10.20
CA GLY A 204 -8.27 15.85 -9.21
C GLY A 204 -8.84 14.67 -8.40
N SER A 205 -8.43 13.45 -8.73
CA SER A 205 -8.80 12.20 -8.04
C SER A 205 -8.36 12.22 -6.58
N GLN A 206 -9.26 11.85 -5.69
CA GLN A 206 -9.08 11.84 -4.25
C GLN A 206 -9.60 10.52 -3.65
N PHE A 207 -8.88 10.00 -2.67
CA PHE A 207 -9.39 9.03 -1.72
C PHE A 207 -9.89 9.75 -0.47
N TRP A 208 -11.00 9.29 0.08
CA TRP A 208 -11.48 9.67 1.39
C TRP A 208 -11.58 8.41 2.24
N VAL A 209 -10.60 8.20 3.12
CA VAL A 209 -10.42 6.96 3.86
C VAL A 209 -10.98 7.13 5.27
N ILE A 210 -11.74 6.13 5.71
CA ILE A 210 -12.17 5.94 7.08
C ILE A 210 -11.20 4.95 7.71
N LEU A 211 -10.39 5.43 8.64
CA LEU A 211 -9.49 4.62 9.45
C LEU A 211 -10.05 4.45 10.85
N ALA A 212 -9.80 3.29 11.44
CA ALA A 212 -10.08 3.02 12.84
C ALA A 212 -8.85 2.44 13.53
N SER A 213 -8.75 2.62 14.85
CA SER A 213 -7.80 1.88 15.69
C SER A 213 -8.41 1.59 17.05
N ILE A 214 -7.95 0.51 17.69
CA ILE A 214 -8.42 0.12 19.03
C ILE A 214 -7.65 0.94 20.07
N VAL A 215 -8.37 1.59 20.96
CA VAL A 215 -7.78 2.30 22.10
C VAL A 215 -7.33 1.27 23.13
N ALA A 216 -6.03 1.19 23.36
CA ALA A 216 -5.41 0.29 24.33
C ALA A 216 -4.14 0.93 24.92
N ASP A 217 -3.63 0.37 26.01
CA ASP A 217 -2.39 0.79 26.67
C ASP A 217 -1.12 0.38 25.87
N PHE A 218 -1.32 -0.26 24.72
CA PHE A 218 -0.28 -0.69 23.79
C PHE A 218 -0.64 -0.25 22.36
N HIS A 219 0.36 -0.27 21.48
CA HIS A 219 0.17 0.11 20.10
C HIS A 219 -0.71 -0.89 19.36
N THR A 220 -1.79 -0.40 18.74
CA THR A 220 -2.58 -1.14 17.76
C THR A 220 -2.46 -0.44 16.41
N GLU A 221 -2.28 -1.24 15.35
CA GLU A 221 -2.19 -0.71 13.99
C GLU A 221 -3.55 -0.15 13.55
N PRO A 222 -3.60 1.07 12.97
CA PRO A 222 -4.80 1.55 12.31
C PRO A 222 -5.19 0.65 11.14
N PHE A 223 -6.49 0.47 10.95
CA PHE A 223 -7.06 -0.34 9.88
C PHE A 223 -8.10 0.46 9.09
N VAL A 224 -8.28 0.10 7.82
CA VAL A 224 -9.26 0.71 6.95
C VAL A 224 -10.63 0.10 7.22
N VAL A 225 -11.62 0.94 7.48
CA VAL A 225 -13.04 0.56 7.61
C VAL A 225 -13.80 0.82 6.31
N GLY A 226 -13.36 1.81 5.54
CA GLY A 226 -13.94 2.10 4.25
C GLY A 226 -13.16 3.17 3.54
N PHE A 227 -13.33 3.25 2.24
CA PHE A 227 -12.85 4.41 1.51
C PHE A 227 -13.77 4.76 0.35
N HIS A 228 -13.81 6.05 0.04
CA HIS A 228 -14.43 6.59 -1.14
C HIS A 228 -13.35 7.05 -2.11
N HIS A 229 -13.56 6.81 -3.40
CA HIS A 229 -12.74 7.30 -4.50
C HIS A 229 -13.59 8.15 -5.42
N GLY A 230 -13.15 9.36 -5.72
CA GLY A 230 -13.83 10.23 -6.67
C GLY A 230 -13.04 11.49 -6.97
N LEU A 231 -13.59 12.33 -7.85
CA LEU A 231 -12.97 13.61 -8.21
C LEU A 231 -13.18 14.70 -7.13
N MET A 232 -14.03 14.42 -6.15
CA MET A 232 -14.44 15.37 -5.12
C MET A 232 -14.60 14.66 -3.79
N LYS A 233 -14.53 15.43 -2.70
CA LYS A 233 -14.99 15.00 -1.37
C LYS A 233 -16.43 14.48 -1.44
N PRO A 234 -16.78 13.41 -0.68
CA PRO A 234 -18.17 13.00 -0.50
C PRO A 234 -19.04 14.18 -0.08
N LYS A 235 -20.07 14.49 -0.89
CA LYS A 235 -20.94 15.65 -0.67
C LYS A 235 -21.78 15.52 0.59
N ASP A 236 -22.29 14.32 0.85
CA ASP A 236 -23.10 14.00 2.01
C ASP A 236 -22.33 13.11 2.99
N PRO A 237 -21.89 13.64 4.14
CA PRO A 237 -21.21 12.86 5.18
C PRO A 237 -22.06 11.72 5.73
N ASN A 238 -23.40 11.86 5.76
CA ASN A 238 -24.26 10.83 6.33
C ASN A 238 -24.28 9.58 5.44
N GLN A 239 -24.31 9.76 4.12
CA GLN A 239 -24.18 8.65 3.18
C GLN A 239 -22.80 8.01 3.22
N PHE A 240 -21.74 8.83 3.30
CA PHE A 240 -20.37 8.34 3.37
C PHE A 240 -20.09 7.51 4.64
N LEU A 241 -20.64 7.92 5.79
CA LEU A 241 -20.44 7.24 7.07
C LEU A 241 -21.52 6.20 7.38
N LYS A 242 -22.52 6.03 6.51
CA LYS A 242 -23.68 5.16 6.75
C LYS A 242 -23.26 3.76 7.19
N PHE A 243 -22.37 3.13 6.42
CA PHE A 243 -21.92 1.76 6.68
C PHE A 243 -21.18 1.63 8.02
N LEU A 244 -20.28 2.56 8.32
CA LEU A 244 -19.60 2.60 9.62
C LEU A 244 -20.60 2.70 10.77
N VAL A 245 -21.61 3.57 10.64
CA VAL A 245 -22.62 3.80 11.68
C VAL A 245 -23.51 2.57 11.86
N ASP A 246 -23.91 1.94 10.76
CA ASP A 246 -24.74 0.73 10.78
C ASP A 246 -23.98 -0.42 11.46
N ASP A 247 -22.71 -0.63 11.10
CA ASP A 247 -21.84 -1.61 11.75
C ASP A 247 -21.67 -1.31 13.25
N ALA A 248 -21.39 -0.06 13.62
CA ALA A 248 -21.19 0.34 15.00
C ALA A 248 -22.44 0.08 15.87
N LYS A 249 -23.65 0.28 15.32
CA LYS A 249 -24.90 -0.05 16.02
C LYS A 249 -25.01 -1.55 16.27
N ILE A 250 -24.80 -2.36 15.23
CA ILE A 250 -24.88 -3.82 15.31
C ILE A 250 -23.90 -4.35 16.36
N ILE A 251 -22.68 -3.81 16.40
CA ILE A 251 -21.66 -4.20 17.37
C ILE A 251 -22.02 -3.75 18.78
N SER A 252 -22.57 -2.53 18.95
CA SER A 252 -22.95 -2.00 20.26
C SER A 252 -24.16 -2.71 20.90
N GLU A 253 -24.96 -3.41 20.10
CA GLU A 253 -26.13 -4.16 20.54
C GLU A 253 -25.79 -5.60 20.96
N ARG A 254 -24.54 -6.04 20.80
CA ARG A 254 -24.03 -7.37 21.15
C ARG A 254 -23.25 -7.33 22.46
#